data_AF-A0A9P7PYN0-F1
#
_entry.id   AF-A0A9P7PYN0-F1
#
_cell.length_a   1.000
_cell.length_b   1.000
_cell.length_c   1.000
_cell.angle_alpha   90.00
_cell.angle_beta   90.00
_cell.angle_gamma   90.00
#
_symmetry.space_group_name_H-M   'P 1'
#
loop_
_entity.id
_entity.type
_entity.pdbx_description
1 polymer ?
#
loop_
_entity_poly.entity_id
_entity_poly.type
_entity_poly.pdbx_seq_one_letter_code
_entity_poly.pdbx_strand_id
1 'polypeptide(L)'
;MQAGKIYSRPMAGEICRISSYHVFGAQHVRYGRTQDHGRNRQSTGTLSRDEVTTLVGDLQKYLSELRAIPKEVSPKYAITNALGKACYDGRLITGSDYDEARRDFFGRFVDENDFNNTLQFIALSNAIHRSGHEIVFTHGDLNMRNIMMHNGRLSGFIDWETCGWFPDYRDYTKAHFITKIRRRWLRIVDTVFGKLGNFEAELAVERQLWWYCY
;
A
#
# COMPACT_ATOMS: atom_id res chain seq x y z
N MET A 1 -21.50 31.61 -20.89
CA MET A 1 -20.53 30.53 -21.19
C MET A 1 -19.76 30.25 -19.92
N GLN A 2 -19.99 29.09 -19.31
CA GLN A 2 -19.44 28.73 -18.00
C GLN A 2 -18.14 27.95 -18.23
N ALA A 3 -17.02 28.50 -17.79
CA ALA A 3 -15.73 27.83 -17.85
C ALA A 3 -15.75 26.60 -16.94
N GLY A 4 -15.52 25.42 -17.53
CA GLY A 4 -15.41 24.15 -16.80
C GLY A 4 -14.22 24.18 -15.85
N LYS A 5 -14.45 23.86 -14.58
CA LYS A 5 -13.37 23.66 -13.60
C LYS A 5 -12.62 22.38 -13.98
N ILE A 6 -11.36 22.53 -14.37
CA ILE A 6 -10.42 21.43 -14.56
C ILE A 6 -10.08 20.89 -13.17
N TYR A 7 -10.48 19.66 -12.88
CA TYR A 7 -10.13 18.97 -11.64
C TYR A 7 -8.71 18.40 -11.77
N SER A 8 -7.72 19.04 -11.15
CA SER A 8 -6.35 18.51 -11.10
C SER A 8 -6.27 17.37 -10.08
N ARG A 9 -5.83 16.19 -10.51
CA ARG A 9 -5.47 15.10 -9.62
C ARG A 9 -4.27 15.54 -8.76
N PRO A 10 -4.29 15.35 -7.43
CA PRO A 10 -3.15 15.70 -6.59
C PRO A 10 -1.96 14.79 -6.84
N MET A 11 -0.77 15.35 -6.70
CA MET A 11 0.49 14.66 -6.94
C MET A 11 0.81 13.70 -5.79
N ALA A 12 1.47 12.57 -6.07
CA ALA A 12 1.93 11.62 -5.04
C ALA A 12 2.71 12.29 -3.88
N GLY A 13 3.47 13.35 -4.19
CA GLY A 13 4.19 14.14 -3.18
C GLY A 13 3.30 14.94 -2.23
N GLU A 14 2.09 15.33 -2.63
CA GLU A 14 1.11 16.01 -1.76
C GLU A 14 0.40 15.00 -0.85
N ILE A 15 0.13 13.79 -1.36
CA ILE A 15 -0.45 12.67 -0.60
C ILE A 15 0.47 12.29 0.58
N CYS A 16 1.80 12.27 0.36
CA CYS A 16 2.76 11.85 1.38
C CYS A 16 3.24 12.97 2.32
N ARG A 17 3.22 14.25 1.90
CA ARG A 17 3.65 15.38 2.76
C ARG A 17 2.70 15.66 3.93
N ILE A 18 1.45 15.21 3.83
CA ILE A 18 0.44 15.35 4.88
C ILE A 18 0.39 14.03 5.66
N SER A 19 1.46 13.78 6.43
CA SER A 19 1.37 12.85 7.55
C SER A 19 0.21 13.33 8.44
N SER A 20 -0.71 12.43 8.78
CA SER A 20 -1.99 12.65 9.45
C SER A 20 -3.13 13.17 8.55
N TYR A 21 -3.91 12.21 8.03
CA TYR A 21 -5.30 12.35 7.57
C TYR A 21 -5.55 13.05 6.22
N HIS A 22 -5.83 12.27 5.18
CA HIS A 22 -6.71 12.70 4.09
C HIS A 22 -7.63 11.60 3.58
N VAL A 23 -8.86 12.01 3.31
CA VAL A 23 -9.97 11.28 2.69
C VAL A 23 -10.05 11.74 1.24
N PHE A 24 -9.94 10.83 0.26
CA PHE A 24 -10.15 11.16 -1.15
C PHE A 24 -11.62 10.93 -1.53
N GLY A 25 -12.35 12.04 -1.76
CA GLY A 25 -13.72 12.01 -2.27
C GLY A 25 -14.53 13.23 -1.86
N ALA A 26 -14.68 14.20 -2.78
CA ALA A 26 -15.72 15.22 -2.83
C ALA A 26 -16.29 15.76 -1.50
N GLN A 27 -15.51 16.57 -0.77
CA GLN A 27 -15.97 17.77 -0.05
C GLN A 27 -14.76 18.42 0.63
N HIS A 28 -14.57 19.72 0.40
CA HIS A 28 -13.72 20.54 1.27
C HIS A 28 -14.32 20.51 2.68
N VAL A 29 -13.80 19.67 3.57
CA VAL A 29 -14.06 19.78 5.00
C VAL A 29 -12.86 20.49 5.63
N ARG A 30 -13.09 21.73 6.07
CA ARG A 30 -12.12 22.47 6.91
C ARG A 30 -11.90 21.68 8.19
N TYR A 31 -10.65 21.31 8.48
CA TYR A 31 -10.25 20.78 9.78
C TYR A 31 -10.23 21.91 10.83
N GLY A 32 -11.31 22.03 11.59
CA GLY A 32 -11.25 22.51 12.97
C GLY A 32 -11.20 21.30 13.90
N ARG A 33 -10.58 21.43 15.08
CA ARG A 33 -10.64 20.43 16.15
C ARG A 33 -12.11 20.07 16.46
N THR A 34 -12.63 19.03 15.82
CA THR A 34 -13.74 18.26 16.37
C THR A 34 -13.12 17.04 17.00
N GLN A 35 -13.10 17.02 18.33
CA GLN A 35 -13.19 15.76 19.06
C GLN A 35 -14.41 15.05 18.45
N ASP A 36 -14.19 14.06 17.60
CA ASP A 36 -15.27 13.16 17.18
C ASP A 36 -15.55 12.28 18.38
N HIS A 37 -16.36 12.82 19.29
CA HIS A 37 -16.96 12.10 20.39
C HIS A 37 -17.87 11.03 19.81
N GLY A 38 -17.29 9.85 19.62
CA GLY A 38 -17.97 8.56 19.58
C GLY A 38 -19.20 8.49 18.68
N ARG A 39 -19.01 8.18 17.39
CA ARG A 39 -19.95 7.37 16.61
C ARG A 39 -19.32 6.87 15.29
N ASN A 40 -19.24 5.55 15.16
CA ASN A 40 -19.07 4.78 13.92
C ASN A 40 -17.69 4.65 13.25
N ARG A 41 -16.63 4.32 14.01
CA ARG A 41 -15.54 3.51 13.42
C ARG A 41 -16.02 2.06 13.36
N GLN A 42 -16.74 1.69 12.31
CA GLN A 42 -17.11 0.30 12.11
C GLN A 42 -15.84 -0.52 11.87
N SER A 43 -15.63 -1.53 12.72
CA SER A 43 -14.62 -2.55 12.46
C SER A 43 -15.05 -3.32 11.22
N THR A 44 -14.19 -3.36 10.21
CA THR A 44 -14.31 -4.21 9.03
C THR A 44 -14.49 -5.71 9.37
N GLY A 45 -14.17 -6.11 10.61
CA GLY A 45 -14.45 -7.45 11.13
C GLY A 45 -15.94 -7.77 11.33
N THR A 46 -16.80 -6.76 11.48
CA THR A 46 -18.24 -6.92 11.81
C THR A 46 -19.18 -6.55 10.67
N LEU A 47 -18.66 -6.27 9.46
CA LEU A 47 -19.49 -5.89 8.31
C LEU A 47 -20.48 -7.00 7.93
N SER A 48 -21.62 -6.63 7.36
CA SER A 48 -22.56 -7.53 6.69
C SER A 48 -21.98 -8.03 5.35
N ARG A 49 -22.69 -8.94 4.67
CA ARG A 49 -22.27 -9.39 3.33
C ARG A 49 -22.34 -8.26 2.30
N ASP A 50 -23.39 -7.44 2.36
CA ASP A 50 -23.59 -6.33 1.43
C ASP A 50 -22.58 -5.21 1.64
N GLU A 51 -22.24 -4.92 2.90
CA GLU A 51 -21.16 -3.99 3.25
C GLU A 51 -19.79 -4.51 2.78
N VAL A 52 -19.53 -5.83 2.84
CA VAL A 52 -18.30 -6.42 2.28
C VAL A 52 -18.28 -6.28 0.75
N THR A 53 -19.36 -6.57 0.05
CA THR A 53 -19.45 -6.38 -1.40
C THR A 53 -19.18 -4.92 -1.79
N THR A 54 -19.75 -3.98 -1.03
CA THR A 54 -19.55 -2.55 -1.21
C THR A 54 -18.09 -2.16 -0.98
N LEU A 55 -17.49 -2.63 0.12
CA LEU A 55 -16.07 -2.40 0.43
C LEU A 55 -15.16 -2.96 -0.67
N VAL A 56 -15.43 -4.17 -1.17
CA VAL A 56 -14.64 -4.76 -2.27
C VAL A 56 -14.67 -3.86 -3.51
N GLY A 57 -15.86 -3.38 -3.90
CA GLY A 57 -16.01 -2.48 -5.04
C GLY A 57 -15.28 -1.15 -4.84
N ASP A 58 -15.41 -0.56 -3.65
CA ASP A 58 -14.74 0.69 -3.30
C ASP A 58 -13.20 0.54 -3.30
N LEU A 59 -12.66 -0.55 -2.72
CA LEU A 59 -11.23 -0.85 -2.72
C LEU A 59 -10.68 -1.11 -4.13
N GLN A 60 -11.41 -1.84 -4.97
CA GLN A 60 -11.01 -2.09 -6.36
C GLN A 60 -10.91 -0.79 -7.16
N LYS A 61 -11.90 0.08 -7.01
CA LYS A 61 -11.88 1.41 -7.64
C LYS A 61 -10.68 2.21 -7.15
N TYR A 62 -10.48 2.27 -5.84
CA TYR A 62 -9.40 3.02 -5.24
C TYR A 62 -8.02 2.53 -5.69
N LEU A 63 -7.76 1.23 -5.64
CA LEU A 63 -6.47 0.67 -6.07
C LEU A 63 -6.22 0.93 -7.56
N SER A 64 -7.27 0.93 -8.39
CA SER A 64 -7.13 1.30 -9.80
C SER A 64 -6.71 2.77 -9.96
N GLU A 65 -7.31 3.68 -9.19
CA GLU A 65 -6.95 5.10 -9.18
C GLU A 65 -5.52 5.32 -8.64
N LEU A 66 -5.16 4.61 -7.57
CA LEU A 66 -3.84 4.67 -6.94
C LEU A 66 -2.75 4.21 -7.90
N ARG A 67 -2.94 3.06 -8.56
CA ARG A 67 -1.97 2.50 -9.52
C ARG A 67 -1.82 3.34 -10.78
N ALA A 68 -2.84 4.15 -11.12
CA ALA A 68 -2.79 5.07 -12.25
C ALA A 68 -2.00 6.37 -11.98
N ILE A 69 -1.47 6.56 -10.77
CA ILE A 69 -0.64 7.73 -10.44
C ILE A 69 0.72 7.60 -11.13
N PRO A 70 1.10 8.54 -12.03
CA PRO A 70 2.36 8.48 -12.73
C PRO A 70 3.54 8.70 -11.78
N LYS A 71 4.66 8.05 -12.08
CA LYS A 71 5.92 8.29 -11.37
C LYS A 71 6.68 9.46 -11.98
N GLU A 72 6.68 10.58 -11.30
CA GLU A 72 7.37 11.81 -11.77
C GLU A 72 8.68 12.10 -11.02
N VAL A 73 8.94 11.37 -9.93
CA VAL A 73 10.11 11.57 -9.07
C VAL A 73 11.21 10.59 -9.41
N SER A 74 12.47 11.01 -9.25
CA SER A 74 13.66 10.15 -9.37
C SER A 74 13.62 9.21 -10.58
N PRO A 75 13.61 9.72 -11.84
CA PRO A 75 13.39 8.93 -13.05
C PRO A 75 14.45 7.86 -13.30
N LYS A 76 15.63 7.99 -12.67
CA LYS A 76 16.70 6.98 -12.71
C LYS A 76 16.37 5.70 -11.92
N TYR A 77 15.42 5.76 -10.99
CA TYR A 77 15.13 4.67 -10.07
C TYR A 77 13.69 4.22 -10.27
N ALA A 78 13.46 2.96 -10.61
CA ALA A 78 12.11 2.43 -10.77
C ALA A 78 11.37 2.37 -9.41
N ILE A 79 12.04 1.88 -8.37
CA ILE A 79 11.42 1.59 -7.07
C ILE A 79 11.95 2.57 -6.02
N THR A 80 11.03 3.34 -5.44
CA THR A 80 11.32 4.40 -4.47
C THR A 80 10.13 4.60 -3.53
N ASN A 81 10.36 5.26 -2.39
CA ASN A 81 9.23 5.81 -1.63
C ASN A 81 8.50 6.91 -2.43
N ALA A 82 7.39 7.42 -1.89
CA ALA A 82 6.56 8.43 -2.55
C ALA A 82 7.26 9.77 -2.84
N LEU A 83 8.41 10.05 -2.20
CA LEU A 83 9.23 11.24 -2.45
C LEU A 83 10.41 10.97 -3.39
N GLY A 84 10.50 9.78 -3.99
CA GLY A 84 11.61 9.41 -4.85
C GLY A 84 12.89 9.06 -4.09
N LYS A 85 12.82 8.79 -2.79
CA LYS A 85 13.95 8.44 -1.90
C LYS A 85 13.95 6.95 -1.55
N ALA A 86 14.92 6.54 -0.72
CA ALA A 86 15.00 5.18 -0.18
C ALA A 86 13.74 4.83 0.61
N CYS A 87 13.39 3.54 0.60
CA CYS A 87 12.14 3.00 1.10
C CYS A 87 12.28 2.59 2.57
N TYR A 88 11.24 2.84 3.36
CA TYR A 88 11.09 2.27 4.68
C TYR A 88 10.24 0.99 4.57
N ASP A 89 10.76 -0.15 5.02
CA ASP A 89 10.04 -1.42 5.03
C ASP A 89 10.42 -2.25 6.25
N GLY A 90 9.50 -2.35 7.22
CA GLY A 90 9.70 -3.13 8.44
C GLY A 90 10.19 -4.56 8.20
N ARG A 91 9.79 -5.20 7.10
CA ARG A 91 10.26 -6.56 6.76
C ARG A 91 11.75 -6.58 6.43
N LEU A 92 12.21 -5.61 5.63
CA LEU A 92 13.62 -5.49 5.27
C LEU A 92 14.46 -5.19 6.50
N ILE A 93 13.97 -4.30 7.37
CA ILE A 93 14.64 -3.93 8.63
C ILE A 93 14.83 -5.17 9.51
N THR A 94 13.77 -5.94 9.73
CA THR A 94 13.82 -7.11 10.62
C THR A 94 14.67 -8.25 10.07
N GLY A 95 14.74 -8.42 8.74
CA GLY A 95 15.53 -9.49 8.13
C GLY A 95 17.01 -9.18 7.96
N SER A 96 17.46 -7.95 8.21
CA SER A 96 18.82 -7.50 7.89
C SER A 96 19.59 -7.07 9.14
N ASP A 97 20.91 -7.25 9.13
CA ASP A 97 21.77 -6.61 10.13
C ASP A 97 21.69 -5.08 10.02
N TYR A 98 21.68 -4.42 11.18
CA TYR A 98 21.66 -2.97 11.25
C TYR A 98 22.95 -2.38 10.64
N ASP A 99 22.78 -1.38 9.79
CA ASP A 99 23.86 -0.63 9.14
C ASP A 99 23.64 0.85 9.41
N GLU A 100 24.65 1.50 9.98
CA GLU A 100 24.56 2.89 10.43
C GLU A 100 24.40 3.88 9.26
N ALA A 101 24.97 3.59 8.10
CA ALA A 101 24.95 4.48 6.95
C ALA A 101 23.56 4.53 6.29
N ARG A 102 22.88 3.38 6.18
CA ARG A 102 21.53 3.29 5.59
C ARG A 102 20.41 3.41 6.63
N ARG A 103 20.68 3.12 7.90
CA ARG A 103 19.69 3.03 8.99
C ARG A 103 18.56 2.06 8.61
N ASP A 104 17.32 2.50 8.73
CA ASP A 104 16.11 1.71 8.42
C ASP A 104 15.65 1.80 6.95
N PHE A 105 16.43 2.45 6.10
CA PHE A 105 16.05 2.72 4.71
C PHE A 105 16.80 1.83 3.72
N PHE A 106 16.08 1.37 2.69
CA PHE A 106 16.59 0.47 1.66
C PHE A 106 16.40 1.04 0.25
N GLY A 107 17.32 0.72 -0.65
CA GLY A 107 17.36 1.31 -1.99
C GLY A 107 17.82 2.78 -1.95
N ARG A 108 17.41 3.64 -2.88
CA ARG A 108 16.53 3.48 -4.06
C ARG A 108 17.02 2.39 -5.00
N PHE A 109 16.09 1.71 -5.69
CA PHE A 109 16.46 0.64 -6.61
C PHE A 109 16.32 1.10 -8.06
N VAL A 110 17.33 0.80 -8.86
CA VAL A 110 17.38 1.22 -10.27
C VAL A 110 16.26 0.55 -11.06
N ASP A 111 16.05 -0.74 -10.80
CA ASP A 111 15.00 -1.56 -11.40
C ASP A 111 14.47 -2.62 -10.40
N GLU A 112 13.59 -3.49 -10.88
CA GLU A 112 13.04 -4.58 -10.09
C GLU A 112 14.08 -5.64 -9.73
N ASN A 113 15.09 -5.89 -10.58
CA ASN A 113 16.10 -6.90 -10.29
C ASN A 113 16.99 -6.47 -9.13
N ASP A 114 17.37 -5.19 -9.07
CA ASP A 114 18.09 -4.58 -7.95
C ASP A 114 17.31 -4.73 -6.63
N PHE A 115 16.00 -4.51 -6.68
CA PHE A 115 15.11 -4.75 -5.54
C PHE A 115 15.03 -6.24 -5.15
N ASN A 116 14.85 -7.14 -6.11
CA ASN A 116 14.76 -8.59 -5.88
C ASN A 116 16.06 -9.17 -5.31
N ASN A 117 17.22 -8.73 -5.80
CA ASN A 117 18.53 -9.13 -5.28
C ASN A 117 18.69 -8.74 -3.81
N THR A 118 18.23 -7.55 -3.44
CA THR A 118 18.24 -7.08 -2.05
C THR A 118 17.36 -7.95 -1.15
N LEU A 119 16.17 -8.34 -1.63
CA LEU A 119 15.27 -9.24 -0.89
C LEU A 119 15.86 -10.63 -0.65
N GLN A 120 16.53 -11.20 -1.67
CA GLN A 120 17.17 -12.51 -1.58
C GLN A 120 18.32 -12.53 -0.58
N PHE A 121 19.20 -11.52 -0.64
CA PHE A 121 20.38 -11.43 0.21
C PHE A 121 20.01 -11.39 1.69
N ILE A 122 18.97 -10.63 2.03
CA ILE A 122 18.52 -10.43 3.41
C ILE A 122 17.95 -11.72 4.01
N ALA A 123 17.20 -12.51 3.24
CA ALA A 123 16.51 -13.67 3.79
C ALA A 123 17.35 -14.96 3.81
N LEU A 124 18.59 -14.94 3.31
CA LEU A 124 19.44 -16.14 3.14
C LEU A 124 18.68 -17.34 2.52
N SER A 125 17.72 -17.07 1.63
CA SER A 125 16.76 -18.06 1.15
C SER A 125 16.90 -18.29 -0.35
N ASN A 126 16.55 -19.50 -0.81
CA ASN A 126 16.41 -19.83 -2.23
C ASN A 126 15.13 -19.23 -2.87
N ALA A 127 14.42 -18.33 -2.18
CA ALA A 127 13.18 -17.75 -2.66
C ALA A 127 13.48 -16.66 -3.70
N ILE A 128 13.22 -16.96 -4.96
CA ILE A 128 13.49 -16.09 -6.11
C ILE A 128 12.18 -15.46 -6.55
N HIS A 129 12.05 -14.14 -6.45
CA HIS A 129 10.96 -13.40 -7.08
C HIS A 129 11.11 -13.42 -8.60
N ARG A 130 9.98 -13.54 -9.29
CA ARG A 130 9.91 -13.28 -10.72
C ARG A 130 10.13 -11.78 -10.97
N SER A 131 10.61 -11.44 -12.16
CA SER A 131 10.73 -10.06 -12.62
C SER A 131 9.75 -9.82 -13.77
N GLY A 132 9.58 -8.55 -14.15
CA GLY A 132 8.66 -8.11 -15.20
C GLY A 132 7.32 -7.63 -14.67
N HIS A 133 7.24 -7.30 -13.38
CA HIS A 133 6.04 -6.70 -12.80
C HIS A 133 5.94 -5.22 -13.17
N GLU A 134 4.71 -4.72 -13.28
CA GLU A 134 4.51 -3.28 -13.41
C GLU A 134 4.90 -2.58 -12.12
N ILE A 135 5.62 -1.46 -12.24
CA ILE A 135 5.96 -0.61 -11.10
C ILE A 135 4.89 0.45 -10.97
N VAL A 136 4.06 0.31 -9.93
CA VAL A 136 2.88 1.13 -9.67
C VAL A 136 2.98 1.82 -8.32
N PHE A 137 2.20 2.88 -8.11
CA PHE A 137 2.10 3.48 -6.79
C PHE A 137 1.28 2.58 -5.85
N THR A 138 1.82 2.30 -4.67
CA THR A 138 1.27 1.36 -3.67
C THR A 138 1.18 2.04 -2.32
N HIS A 139 0.24 1.59 -1.49
CA HIS A 139 0.10 2.11 -0.13
C HIS A 139 1.22 1.61 0.79
N GLY A 140 1.69 0.38 0.62
CA GLY A 140 2.76 -0.24 1.40
C GLY A 140 2.33 -0.89 2.73
N ASP A 141 1.19 -0.48 3.28
CA ASP A 141 0.54 -1.04 4.48
C ASP A 141 -0.99 -1.05 4.35
N LEU A 142 -1.49 -1.80 3.35
CA LEU A 142 -2.92 -1.99 3.12
C LEU A 142 -3.55 -2.92 4.17
N ASN A 143 -3.42 -2.55 5.44
CA ASN A 143 -4.02 -3.26 6.56
C ASN A 143 -5.46 -2.80 6.78
N MET A 144 -6.30 -3.74 7.17
CA MET A 144 -7.65 -3.53 7.65
C MET A 144 -7.82 -2.36 8.66
N ARG A 145 -6.82 -2.11 9.52
CA ARG A 145 -6.82 -1.01 10.52
C ARG A 145 -6.59 0.39 9.90
N ASN A 146 -6.00 0.42 8.72
CA ASN A 146 -5.65 1.62 7.97
C ASN A 146 -6.75 2.03 6.98
N ILE A 147 -7.84 1.25 6.93
CA ILE A 147 -9.01 1.50 6.09
C ILE A 147 -10.09 2.17 6.93
N MET A 148 -10.55 3.33 6.47
CA MET A 148 -11.58 4.12 7.12
C MET A 148 -12.92 3.89 6.43
N MET A 149 -13.96 3.63 7.23
CA MET A 149 -15.33 3.44 6.76
C MET A 149 -16.22 4.55 7.33
N HIS A 150 -17.13 5.08 6.51
CA HIS A 150 -18.18 6.01 6.95
C HIS A 150 -19.48 5.66 6.23
N ASN A 151 -20.57 5.48 7.00
CA ASN A 151 -21.89 5.10 6.48
C ASN A 151 -21.87 3.90 5.51
N GLY A 152 -21.13 2.83 5.86
CA GLY A 152 -21.02 1.61 5.06
C GLY A 152 -20.18 1.75 3.79
N ARG A 153 -19.49 2.89 3.58
CA ARG A 153 -18.63 3.16 2.43
C ARG A 153 -17.19 3.40 2.85
N LEU A 154 -16.25 3.09 1.95
CA LEU A 154 -14.87 3.49 2.10
C LEU A 154 -14.79 5.02 2.13
N SER A 155 -14.22 5.58 3.19
CA SER A 155 -13.99 7.03 3.31
C SER A 155 -12.53 7.40 3.14
N GLY A 156 -11.58 6.49 3.32
CA GLY A 156 -10.18 6.79 3.02
C GLY A 156 -9.20 5.83 3.65
N PHE A 157 -7.92 6.22 3.57
CA PHE A 157 -6.79 5.46 4.07
C PHE A 157 -5.90 6.34 4.94
N ILE A 158 -5.24 5.72 5.91
CA ILE A 158 -4.26 6.35 6.78
C ILE A 158 -2.96 5.54 6.76
N ASP A 159 -1.92 6.06 7.40
CA ASP A 159 -0.64 5.35 7.57
C ASP A 159 0.16 5.15 6.26
N TRP A 160 0.43 6.27 5.61
CA TRP A 160 1.09 6.34 4.29
C TRP A 160 2.63 6.28 4.36
N GLU A 161 3.24 6.02 5.51
CA GLU A 161 4.69 6.12 5.69
C GLU A 161 5.50 5.13 4.84
N THR A 162 4.88 4.02 4.44
CA THR A 162 5.49 2.97 3.60
C THR A 162 5.13 3.08 2.12
N CYS A 163 4.39 4.12 1.72
CA CYS A 163 3.92 4.24 0.34
C CYS A 163 5.04 4.63 -0.64
N GLY A 164 4.84 4.24 -1.90
CA GLY A 164 5.83 4.46 -2.94
C GLY A 164 5.55 3.65 -4.19
N TRP A 165 6.51 3.69 -5.11
CA TRP A 165 6.47 2.92 -6.34
C TRP A 165 7.16 1.59 -6.15
N PHE A 166 6.40 0.51 -6.33
CA PHE A 166 6.83 -0.86 -6.11
C PHE A 166 6.17 -1.80 -7.13
N PRO A 167 6.64 -3.05 -7.26
CA PRO A 167 5.94 -4.08 -8.03
C PRO A 167 4.46 -4.19 -7.65
N ASP A 168 3.60 -4.42 -8.63
CA ASP A 168 2.14 -4.47 -8.52
C ASP A 168 1.58 -5.51 -7.53
N TYR A 169 2.36 -6.53 -7.16
CA TYR A 169 1.99 -7.49 -6.12
C TYR A 169 2.16 -6.95 -4.69
N ARG A 170 2.84 -5.81 -4.50
CA ARG A 170 3.33 -5.35 -3.19
C ARG A 170 2.25 -5.18 -2.13
N ASP A 171 1.16 -4.48 -2.44
CA ASP A 171 0.07 -4.28 -1.46
C ASP A 171 -0.65 -5.60 -1.12
N TYR A 172 -0.74 -6.52 -2.09
CA TYR A 172 -1.33 -7.84 -1.89
C TYR A 172 -0.52 -8.67 -0.89
N THR A 173 0.78 -8.80 -1.13
CA THR A 173 1.65 -9.62 -0.29
C THR A 173 1.84 -9.02 1.09
N LYS A 174 1.94 -7.68 1.20
CA LYS A 174 1.99 -6.98 2.50
C LYS A 174 0.70 -7.16 3.30
N ALA A 175 -0.47 -7.08 2.68
CA ALA A 175 -1.74 -7.32 3.38
C ALA A 175 -1.82 -8.74 3.99
N HIS A 176 -1.28 -9.74 3.29
CA HIS A 176 -1.15 -11.11 3.80
C HIS A 176 -0.08 -11.25 4.90
N PHE A 177 1.04 -10.53 4.81
CA PHE A 177 2.11 -10.55 5.81
C PHE A 177 1.64 -10.04 7.18
N ILE A 178 0.99 -8.87 7.19
CA ILE A 178 0.69 -8.15 8.43
C ILE A 178 -0.50 -8.79 9.17
N THR A 179 -1.39 -9.48 8.45
CA THR A 179 -2.64 -10.01 9.01
C THR A 179 -2.83 -11.51 8.77
N LYS A 180 -1.83 -12.33 9.14
CA LYS A 180 -1.80 -13.79 8.92
C LYS A 180 -3.02 -14.55 9.45
N ILE A 181 -3.63 -14.08 10.55
CA ILE A 181 -4.68 -14.81 11.27
C ILE A 181 -6.12 -14.42 10.89
N ARG A 182 -6.33 -13.24 10.26
CA ARG A 182 -7.69 -12.76 9.97
C ARG A 182 -8.18 -13.28 8.62
N ARG A 183 -8.56 -14.56 8.57
CA ARG A 183 -9.02 -15.24 7.35
C ARG A 183 -10.12 -14.49 6.59
N ARG A 184 -11.03 -13.81 7.30
CA ARG A 184 -12.10 -13.01 6.68
C ARG A 184 -11.53 -11.84 5.87
N TRP A 185 -10.56 -11.12 6.43
CA TRP A 185 -9.87 -10.02 5.75
C TRP A 185 -9.06 -10.52 4.56
N LEU A 186 -8.31 -11.60 4.72
CA LEU A 186 -7.52 -12.18 3.62
C LEU A 186 -8.39 -12.55 2.41
N ARG A 187 -9.59 -13.13 2.63
CA ARG A 187 -10.54 -13.38 1.54
C ARG A 187 -11.03 -12.11 0.83
N ILE A 188 -11.19 -11.01 1.56
CA ILE A 188 -11.54 -9.71 0.97
C ILE A 188 -10.39 -9.22 0.10
N VAL A 189 -9.15 -9.30 0.60
CA VAL A 189 -7.94 -8.97 -0.15
C VAL A 189 -7.85 -9.81 -1.43
N ASP A 190 -8.02 -11.13 -1.34
CA ASP A 190 -7.98 -12.02 -2.50
C ASP A 190 -9.04 -11.62 -3.55
N THR A 191 -10.25 -11.28 -3.12
CA THR A 191 -11.34 -10.84 -4.00
C THR A 191 -11.05 -9.48 -4.64
N VAL A 192 -10.48 -8.55 -3.89
CA VAL A 192 -10.11 -7.21 -4.37
C VAL A 192 -9.04 -7.32 -5.45
N PHE A 193 -7.96 -8.05 -5.18
CA PHE A 193 -6.81 -8.16 -6.08
C PHE A 193 -7.03 -9.11 -7.26
N GLY A 194 -8.01 -10.03 -7.20
CA GLY A 194 -8.33 -10.91 -8.32
C GLY A 194 -8.72 -10.19 -9.62
N LYS A 195 -9.11 -8.91 -9.57
CA LYS A 195 -9.31 -8.06 -10.77
C LYS A 195 -8.03 -7.39 -11.29
N LEU A 196 -6.99 -7.33 -10.47
CA LEU A 196 -5.74 -6.61 -10.75
C LEU A 196 -4.63 -7.55 -11.21
N GLY A 197 -4.72 -8.85 -10.91
CA GLY A 197 -3.76 -9.84 -11.36
C GLY A 197 -3.80 -11.12 -10.54
N ASN A 198 -2.95 -12.09 -10.92
CA ASN A 198 -2.69 -13.29 -10.12
C ASN A 198 -1.30 -13.17 -9.47
N PHE A 199 -1.29 -13.00 -8.16
CA PHE A 199 -0.10 -12.80 -7.35
C PHE A 199 0.19 -13.99 -6.41
N GLU A 200 -0.37 -15.17 -6.69
CA GLU A 200 -0.22 -16.36 -5.83
C GLU A 200 1.23 -16.83 -5.74
N ALA A 201 1.98 -16.79 -6.85
CA ALA A 201 3.38 -17.19 -6.84
C ALA A 201 4.24 -16.19 -6.04
N GLU A 202 3.99 -14.89 -6.19
CA GLU A 202 4.65 -13.82 -5.45
C GLU A 202 4.37 -13.97 -3.95
N LEU A 203 3.12 -14.26 -3.58
CA LEU A 203 2.75 -14.55 -2.20
C LEU A 203 3.41 -15.82 -1.65
N ALA A 204 3.58 -16.86 -2.46
CA ALA A 204 4.26 -18.09 -2.06
C ALA A 204 5.75 -17.86 -1.80
N VAL A 205 6.43 -17.08 -2.66
CA VAL A 205 7.82 -16.64 -2.47
C VAL A 205 7.94 -15.78 -1.20
N GLU A 206 7.05 -14.80 -1.04
CA GLU A 206 7.01 -13.94 0.14
C GLU A 206 6.84 -14.73 1.44
N ARG A 207 5.96 -15.72 1.47
CA ARG A 207 5.78 -16.60 2.64
C ARG A 207 7.04 -17.37 3.03
N GLN A 208 7.89 -17.72 2.07
CA GLN A 208 9.19 -18.35 2.35
C GLN A 208 10.12 -17.37 3.06
N LEU A 209 10.15 -16.12 2.58
CA LEU A 209 10.98 -15.05 3.16
C LEU A 209 10.56 -14.69 4.59
N TRP A 210 9.26 -14.77 4.91
CA TRP A 210 8.77 -14.39 6.23
C TRP A 210 9.23 -15.29 7.37
N TRP A 211 9.73 -16.49 7.10
CA TRP A 211 10.29 -17.38 8.14
C TRP A 211 11.57 -16.81 8.77
N TYR A 212 12.24 -15.90 8.08
CA TYR A 212 13.49 -15.29 8.52
C TYR A 212 13.29 -13.91 9.15
N CYS A 213 12.03 -13.47 9.31
CA CYS A 213 11.69 -12.19 9.93
C CYS A 213 11.21 -12.33 11.39
N TYR A 214 11.43 -13.49 12.03
CA TYR A 214 11.05 -13.76 13.43
C TYR A 214 12.18 -14.45 14.19
#